data_AF-A0A8D1QIN4-F1
#
_entry.id   AF-A0A8D1QIN4-F1
#
_cell.length_a   1.000
_cell.length_b   1.000
_cell.length_c   1.000
_cell.angle_alpha   90.00
_cell.angle_beta   90.00
_cell.angle_gamma   90.00
#
_symmetry.space_group_name_H-M   'P 1'
#
loop_
_entity.id
_entity.type
_entity.pdbx_description
1 polymer ?
#
loop_
_entity_poly.entity_id
_entity_poly.type
_entity_poly.pdbx_seq_one_letter_code
_entity_poly.pdbx_strand_id
1 'polypeptide(L)'
;MEKPDIGMPEQDAQRFFHQLMAGVVYLHGIGITHRDIKPENLLLDERDNLKISDFGLATVFRHNNRERLLNKMCGTLPYVAPELLKRKEFHAEPVDVWSCGIVLTAMLAGELPWDQPSDSCQEYCDWKEKKTYLNPWKKIDSAPLALLHKILVENPSVRITIPDIKKDRWYNKPLKKEENVKYSSSQPEPRTGLSLRDTSPSYIDKLVQGISFSQPTCPDHMLLNSQLLGTPGSSQNPWQRLVKRMTRFFTKLDADKSYQCLKETCEKLGYQWKKSCMNQVTVSTTDRRNNKLIFKVNLVEMDEKILVDFRLSKGDGLEFKRHFLKIKGKLSDVVSSQKVSLPAT
;
A
#
# COMPACT_ATOMS: atom_id res chain seq x y z
N MET A 1 3.93 11.80 -8.53
CA MET A 1 3.18 11.26 -9.69
C MET A 1 3.39 9.76 -9.70
N GLU A 2 2.34 8.95 -9.65
CA GLU A 2 2.45 7.52 -10.01
C GLU A 2 1.20 7.18 -10.81
N LYS A 3 1.39 6.79 -12.08
CA LYS A 3 0.30 6.22 -12.89
C LYS A 3 -0.04 4.87 -12.26
N PRO A 4 -1.32 4.45 -12.22
CA PRO A 4 -1.65 3.07 -11.87
C PRO A 4 -0.84 2.14 -12.79
N ASP A 5 -0.29 1.08 -12.21
CA ASP A 5 0.48 0.04 -12.89
C ASP A 5 1.89 0.47 -13.36
N ILE A 6 2.43 1.54 -12.76
CA ILE A 6 3.85 1.93 -12.89
C ILE A 6 4.46 1.97 -11.49
N GLY A 7 5.55 1.23 -11.29
CA GLY A 7 6.30 1.26 -10.04
C GLY A 7 7.13 2.52 -9.85
N MET A 8 7.75 2.62 -8.68
CA MET A 8 8.67 3.72 -8.36
C MET A 8 10.01 3.56 -9.09
N PRO A 9 10.81 4.63 -9.21
CA PRO A 9 12.13 4.54 -9.80
C PRO A 9 12.99 3.49 -9.08
N GLU A 10 13.82 2.77 -9.84
CA GLU A 10 14.64 1.66 -9.33
C GLU A 10 15.50 2.08 -8.12
N GLN A 11 16.03 3.30 -8.13
CA GLN A 11 16.90 3.80 -7.06
C GLN A 11 16.15 3.98 -5.74
N ASP A 12 14.90 4.43 -5.79
CA ASP A 12 14.05 4.59 -4.61
C ASP A 12 13.63 3.23 -4.06
N ALA A 13 13.24 2.30 -4.95
CA ALA A 13 12.96 0.92 -4.59
C ALA A 13 14.18 0.25 -3.94
N GLN A 14 15.37 0.49 -4.48
CA GLN A 14 16.63 0.00 -3.91
C GLN A 14 16.89 0.58 -2.52
N ARG A 15 16.72 1.89 -2.33
CA ARG A 15 16.88 2.57 -1.03
C ARG A 15 15.93 2.00 0.03
N PHE A 16 14.64 1.88 -0.29
CA PHE A 16 13.68 1.29 0.65
C PHE A 16 13.96 -0.20 0.90
N PHE A 17 14.40 -0.94 -0.12
CA PHE A 17 14.76 -2.34 0.03
C PHE A 17 16.01 -2.53 0.92
N HIS A 18 16.99 -1.62 0.86
CA HIS A 18 18.11 -1.59 1.80
C HIS A 18 17.65 -1.48 3.25
N GLN A 19 16.75 -0.53 3.52
CA GLN A 19 16.20 -0.29 4.86
C GLN A 19 15.33 -1.46 5.33
N LEU A 20 14.52 -2.04 4.44
CA LEU A 20 13.74 -3.25 4.73
C LEU A 20 14.65 -4.43 5.11
N MET A 21 15.70 -4.69 4.33
CA MET A 21 16.67 -5.75 4.65
C MET A 21 17.38 -5.49 5.98
N ALA A 22 17.72 -4.24 6.30
CA ALA A 22 18.32 -3.89 7.58
C ALA A 22 17.38 -4.21 8.75
N GLY A 23 16.10 -3.84 8.64
CA GLY A 23 15.08 -4.12 9.65
C GLY A 23 14.83 -5.63 9.83
N VAL A 24 14.68 -6.37 8.73
CA VAL A 24 14.42 -7.83 8.79
C VAL A 24 15.63 -8.58 9.36
N VAL A 25 16.86 -8.21 8.98
CA VAL A 25 18.08 -8.79 9.56
C VAL A 25 18.15 -8.57 11.06
N TYR A 26 17.77 -7.38 11.54
CA TYR A 26 17.71 -7.11 12.96
C TYR A 26 16.69 -8.04 13.66
N LEU A 27 15.47 -8.16 13.12
CA LEU A 27 14.43 -9.04 13.67
C LEU A 27 14.90 -10.50 13.73
N HIS A 28 15.47 -11.00 12.64
CA HIS A 28 16.00 -12.36 12.56
C HIS A 28 17.16 -12.57 13.54
N GLY A 29 18.03 -11.56 13.70
CA GLY A 29 19.14 -11.58 14.64
C GLY A 29 18.72 -11.70 16.11
N ILE A 30 17.58 -11.11 16.48
CA ILE A 30 16.98 -11.29 17.82
C ILE A 30 16.01 -12.48 17.90
N GLY A 31 15.95 -13.32 16.86
CA GLY A 31 15.15 -14.54 16.82
C GLY A 31 13.66 -14.34 16.60
N ILE A 32 13.25 -13.19 16.06
CA ILE A 32 11.86 -12.84 15.74
C ILE A 32 11.64 -12.88 14.24
N THR A 33 10.53 -13.47 13.81
CA THR A 33 10.01 -13.36 12.44
C THR A 33 8.76 -12.49 12.42
N HIS A 34 8.58 -11.72 11.35
CA HIS A 34 7.46 -10.79 11.23
C HIS A 34 6.19 -11.47 10.71
N ARG A 35 6.30 -12.30 9.67
CA ARG A 35 5.21 -13.10 9.04
C ARG A 35 4.09 -12.34 8.35
N ASP A 36 4.08 -11.01 8.41
CA ASP A 36 3.14 -10.17 7.63
C ASP A 36 3.85 -8.96 7.01
N ILE A 37 5.01 -9.20 6.38
CA ILE A 37 5.73 -8.14 5.66
C ILE A 37 4.95 -7.81 4.38
N LYS A 38 4.42 -6.60 4.33
CA LYS A 38 3.63 -6.05 3.21
C LYS A 38 3.64 -4.52 3.27
N PRO A 39 3.35 -3.82 2.16
CA PRO A 39 3.41 -2.36 2.10
C PRO A 39 2.56 -1.66 3.18
N GLU A 40 1.45 -2.24 3.61
CA GLU A 40 0.59 -1.69 4.67
C GLU A 40 1.30 -1.62 6.04
N ASN A 41 2.27 -2.50 6.27
CA ASN A 41 3.03 -2.63 7.51
C ASN A 41 4.42 -1.97 7.41
N LEU A 42 4.73 -1.33 6.27
CA LEU A 42 5.96 -0.57 6.05
C LEU A 42 5.61 0.93 6.02
N LEU A 43 6.07 1.67 7.02
CA LEU A 43 5.74 3.09 7.20
C LEU A 43 6.93 3.95 6.78
N LEU A 44 6.72 5.24 6.54
CA LEU A 44 7.79 6.20 6.29
C LEU A 44 7.72 7.31 7.34
N ASP A 45 8.87 7.68 7.90
CA ASP A 45 8.99 8.91 8.70
C ASP A 45 9.08 10.16 7.81
N GLU A 46 9.21 11.34 8.43
CA GLU A 46 9.29 12.65 7.74
C GLU A 46 10.48 12.79 6.76
N ARG A 47 11.47 11.90 6.86
CA ARG A 47 12.69 11.87 6.04
C ARG A 47 12.73 10.67 5.11
N ASP A 48 11.60 10.03 4.87
CA ASP A 48 11.49 8.84 4.03
C ASP A 48 12.32 7.65 4.52
N ASN A 49 12.51 7.51 5.83
CA ASN A 49 13.05 6.26 6.36
C ASN A 49 11.92 5.27 6.62
N LEU A 50 12.08 4.08 6.06
CA LEU A 50 11.23 2.93 6.23
C LEU A 50 11.25 2.45 7.68
N LYS A 51 10.07 2.25 8.24
CA LYS A 51 9.83 1.66 9.57
C LYS A 51 8.94 0.44 9.42
N ILE A 52 9.37 -0.70 9.95
CA ILE A 52 8.55 -1.91 10.02
C ILE A 52 7.58 -1.74 11.20
N SER A 53 6.30 -2.05 11.00
CA SER A 53 5.23 -1.91 11.99
C SER A 53 4.30 -3.12 11.98
N ASP A 54 3.36 -3.16 12.92
CA ASP A 54 2.37 -4.23 13.10
C ASP A 54 2.98 -5.64 13.31
N PHE A 55 3.47 -5.84 14.53
CA PHE A 55 4.00 -7.12 14.99
C PHE A 55 2.91 -8.07 15.49
N GLY A 56 1.62 -7.84 15.17
CA GLY A 56 0.51 -8.66 15.65
C GLY A 56 0.58 -10.13 15.22
N LEU A 57 1.27 -10.42 14.12
CA LEU A 57 1.57 -11.76 13.64
C LEU A 57 3.01 -12.21 13.90
N ALA A 58 3.86 -11.38 14.50
CA ALA A 58 5.24 -11.74 14.76
C ALA A 58 5.35 -12.88 15.79
N THR A 59 6.44 -13.64 15.74
CA THR A 59 6.69 -14.69 16.73
C THR A 59 8.18 -14.97 16.90
N VAL A 60 8.56 -15.46 18.08
CA VAL A 60 9.92 -15.94 18.35
C VAL A 60 10.09 -17.29 17.68
N PHE A 61 11.08 -17.42 16.79
CA PHE A 61 11.45 -18.68 16.17
C PHE A 61 12.82 -19.20 16.65
N ARG A 62 13.65 -18.33 17.23
CA ARG A 62 14.98 -18.67 17.76
C ARG A 62 15.13 -18.13 19.18
N HIS A 63 15.53 -18.98 20.12
CA HIS A 63 15.85 -18.59 21.50
C HIS A 63 16.99 -19.46 22.03
N ASN A 64 17.98 -18.87 22.69
CA ASN A 64 19.20 -19.56 23.15
C ASN A 64 19.87 -20.44 22.07
N ASN A 65 20.00 -19.89 20.86
CA ASN A 65 20.52 -20.57 19.67
C ASN A 65 19.77 -21.85 19.25
N ARG A 66 18.57 -22.08 19.79
CA ARG A 66 17.67 -23.15 19.35
C ARG A 66 16.57 -22.57 18.48
N GLU A 67 16.46 -23.09 17.28
CA GLU A 67 15.39 -22.76 16.36
C GLU A 67 14.24 -23.74 16.50
N ARG A 68 13.01 -23.22 16.41
CA ARG A 68 11.80 -24.03 16.23
C ARG A 68 11.25 -23.84 14.83
N LEU A 69 10.68 -24.90 14.28
CA LEU A 69 9.85 -24.80 13.10
C LEU A 69 8.51 -24.15 13.45
N LEU A 70 7.94 -23.47 12.47
CA LEU A 70 6.61 -22.85 12.56
C LEU A 70 5.62 -23.70 11.80
N ASN A 71 4.37 -23.72 12.27
CA ASN A 71 3.30 -24.57 11.72
C ASN A 71 1.98 -23.83 11.48
N LYS A 72 1.92 -22.53 11.81
CA LYS A 72 0.70 -21.71 11.69
C LYS A 72 0.78 -20.86 10.43
N MET A 73 -0.11 -21.15 9.48
CA MET A 73 -0.36 -20.30 8.32
C MET A 73 -1.00 -18.97 8.76
N CYS A 74 -0.38 -17.86 8.39
CA CYS A 74 -0.81 -16.50 8.69
C CYS A 74 -0.20 -15.54 7.66
N GLY A 75 -0.65 -14.27 7.68
CA GLY A 75 -0.23 -13.26 6.73
C GLY A 75 -1.21 -13.08 5.57
N THR A 76 -0.88 -12.15 4.69
CA THR A 76 -1.75 -11.75 3.57
C THR A 76 -1.40 -12.53 2.30
N LEU A 77 -2.37 -13.22 1.68
CA LEU A 77 -2.16 -14.28 0.67
C LEU A 77 -1.18 -13.98 -0.48
N PRO A 78 -1.14 -12.78 -1.11
CA PRO A 78 -0.16 -12.52 -2.16
C PRO A 78 1.30 -12.52 -1.68
N TYR A 79 1.52 -12.25 -0.39
CA TYR A 79 2.82 -12.06 0.24
C TYR A 79 3.33 -13.31 0.96
N VAL A 80 2.48 -14.31 1.20
CA VAL A 80 2.90 -15.53 1.91
C VAL A 80 3.77 -16.40 1.00
N ALA A 81 4.73 -17.11 1.59
CA ALA A 81 5.59 -18.04 0.84
C ALA A 81 4.84 -19.34 0.51
N PRO A 82 5.15 -20.04 -0.60
CA PRO A 82 4.44 -21.25 -1.03
C PRO A 82 4.48 -22.38 0.01
N GLU A 83 5.55 -22.48 0.80
CA GLU A 83 5.65 -23.47 1.88
C GLU A 83 4.61 -23.28 3.00
N LEU A 84 4.08 -22.07 3.22
CA LEU A 84 2.97 -21.84 4.17
C LEU A 84 1.67 -22.48 3.71
N LEU A 85 1.52 -22.69 2.39
CA LEU A 85 0.33 -23.31 1.79
C LEU A 85 0.49 -24.82 1.65
N LYS A 86 1.73 -25.31 1.53
CA LYS A 86 2.04 -26.71 1.14
C LYS A 86 2.61 -27.57 2.28
N ARG A 87 3.28 -26.97 3.27
CA ARG A 87 4.01 -27.73 4.31
C ARG A 87 3.33 -27.59 5.68
N LYS A 88 3.40 -28.66 6.46
CA LYS A 88 2.95 -28.66 7.86
C LYS A 88 3.86 -27.81 8.75
N GLU A 89 5.16 -27.83 8.46
CA GLU A 89 6.18 -27.12 9.23
C GLU A 89 7.18 -26.44 8.29
N PHE A 90 7.69 -25.27 8.69
CA PHE A 90 8.59 -24.45 7.88
C PHE A 90 9.54 -23.62 8.75
N HIS A 91 10.68 -23.24 8.16
CA HIS A 91 11.61 -22.27 8.75
C HIS A 91 11.07 -20.85 8.59
N ALA A 92 11.34 -20.00 9.58
CA ALA A 92 10.79 -18.65 9.63
C ALA A 92 11.46 -17.68 8.65
N GLU A 93 12.79 -17.65 8.61
CA GLU A 93 13.54 -16.64 7.86
C GLU A 93 13.26 -16.66 6.35
N PRO A 94 13.19 -17.82 5.66
CA PRO A 94 12.89 -17.86 4.23
C PRO A 94 11.51 -17.26 3.88
N VAL A 95 10.56 -17.32 4.81
CA VAL A 95 9.19 -16.81 4.61
C VAL A 95 9.19 -15.29 4.55
N ASP A 96 9.87 -14.63 5.50
CA ASP A 96 10.02 -13.18 5.48
C ASP A 96 10.81 -12.71 4.25
N VAL A 97 11.84 -13.46 3.83
CA VAL A 97 12.60 -13.18 2.61
C VAL A 97 11.70 -13.21 1.37
N TRP A 98 10.81 -14.20 1.26
CA TRP A 98 9.82 -14.26 0.18
C TRP A 98 8.92 -13.02 0.17
N SER A 99 8.33 -12.67 1.31
CA SER A 99 7.46 -11.50 1.44
C SER A 99 8.18 -10.20 1.05
N CYS A 100 9.46 -10.07 1.40
CA CYS A 100 10.29 -8.95 0.94
C CYS A 100 10.45 -8.90 -0.59
N GLY A 101 10.56 -10.04 -1.25
CA GLY A 101 10.59 -10.12 -2.72
C GLY A 101 9.28 -9.67 -3.37
N ILE A 102 8.14 -10.00 -2.75
CA ILE A 102 6.82 -9.52 -3.21
C ILE A 102 6.72 -7.99 -3.02
N VAL A 103 7.19 -7.45 -1.90
CA VAL A 103 7.27 -6.00 -1.67
C VAL A 103 8.16 -5.33 -2.72
N LEU A 104 9.34 -5.89 -3.02
CA LEU A 104 10.23 -5.35 -4.05
C LEU A 104 9.57 -5.35 -5.44
N THR A 105 8.86 -6.42 -5.78
CA THR A 105 8.09 -6.52 -7.03
C THR A 105 7.03 -5.42 -7.08
N ALA A 106 6.29 -5.21 -5.99
CA ALA A 106 5.27 -4.17 -5.90
C ALA A 106 5.87 -2.76 -6.03
N MET A 107 7.04 -2.51 -5.43
CA MET A 107 7.76 -1.24 -5.58
C MET A 107 8.16 -1.00 -7.04
N LEU A 108 8.76 -1.99 -7.71
CA LEU A 108 9.30 -1.84 -9.06
C LEU A 108 8.23 -1.84 -10.17
N ALA A 109 7.15 -2.60 -10.00
CA ALA A 109 6.13 -2.77 -11.03
C ALA A 109 4.81 -2.03 -10.76
N GLY A 110 4.56 -1.60 -9.51
CA GLY A 110 3.30 -0.95 -9.11
C GLY A 110 2.10 -1.91 -9.01
N GLU A 111 2.34 -3.21 -9.14
CA GLU A 111 1.34 -4.28 -9.06
C GLU A 111 1.93 -5.55 -8.42
N LEU A 112 1.06 -6.44 -7.96
CA LEU A 112 1.46 -7.72 -7.36
C LEU A 112 1.65 -8.78 -8.45
N PRO A 113 2.53 -9.77 -8.21
CA PRO A 113 2.81 -10.81 -9.19
C PRO A 113 1.71 -11.86 -9.33
N TRP A 114 0.91 -12.07 -8.29
CA TRP A 114 -0.16 -13.08 -8.23
C TRP A 114 -1.08 -12.81 -7.03
N ASP A 115 -2.24 -13.45 -7.00
CA ASP A 115 -3.15 -13.43 -5.84
C ASP A 115 -2.65 -14.37 -4.71
N GLN A 116 -1.99 -15.48 -5.06
CA GLN A 116 -1.36 -16.42 -4.13
C GLN A 116 -0.37 -17.35 -4.86
N PRO A 117 0.71 -17.83 -4.21
CA PRO A 117 1.65 -18.76 -4.83
C PRO A 117 1.17 -20.23 -4.73
N SER A 118 0.09 -20.54 -5.45
CA SER A 118 -0.45 -21.90 -5.56
C SER A 118 -0.57 -22.35 -7.01
N ASP A 119 -0.62 -23.67 -7.22
CA ASP A 119 -0.71 -24.26 -8.56
C ASP A 119 -2.04 -23.97 -9.27
N SER A 120 -3.03 -23.42 -8.54
CA SER A 120 -4.29 -22.92 -9.08
C SER A 120 -4.22 -21.47 -9.59
N CYS A 121 -3.11 -20.75 -9.37
CA CYS A 121 -2.91 -19.38 -9.84
C CYS A 121 -2.05 -19.40 -11.12
N GLN A 122 -2.63 -18.95 -12.22
CA GLN A 122 -1.97 -18.98 -13.53
C GLN A 122 -0.69 -18.15 -13.54
N GLU A 123 -0.71 -16.97 -12.92
CA GLU A 123 0.42 -16.05 -12.84
C GLU A 123 1.61 -16.64 -12.06
N TYR A 124 1.32 -17.43 -11.02
CA TYR A 124 2.34 -18.18 -10.29
C TYR A 124 2.92 -19.34 -11.13
N CYS A 125 2.08 -20.07 -11.87
CA CYS A 125 2.54 -21.09 -12.82
C CYS A 125 3.43 -20.48 -13.92
N ASP A 126 3.03 -19.34 -14.47
CA ASP A 126 3.79 -18.61 -15.48
C ASP A 126 5.17 -18.17 -14.96
N TRP A 127 5.27 -17.76 -13.69
CA TRP A 127 6.54 -17.46 -13.04
C TRP A 127 7.45 -18.69 -12.91
N LYS A 128 6.91 -19.85 -12.51
CA LYS A 128 7.67 -21.11 -12.45
C LYS A 128 8.20 -21.52 -13.83
N GLU A 129 7.43 -21.24 -14.88
CA GLU A 129 7.81 -21.45 -16.29
C GLU A 129 8.72 -20.34 -16.85
N LYS A 130 9.14 -19.38 -16.01
CA LYS A 130 10.01 -18.24 -16.37
C LYS A 130 9.44 -17.35 -17.48
N LYS A 131 8.11 -17.19 -17.56
CA LYS A 131 7.44 -16.28 -18.50
C LYS A 131 7.57 -14.82 -18.06
N THR A 132 8.79 -14.33 -17.94
CA THR A 132 9.10 -12.96 -17.49
C THR A 132 8.77 -11.87 -18.52
N TYR A 133 8.34 -12.25 -19.72
CA TYR A 133 7.78 -11.33 -20.71
C TYR A 133 6.33 -10.89 -20.39
N LEU A 134 5.71 -11.47 -19.36
CA LEU A 134 4.39 -11.10 -18.85
C LEU A 134 4.50 -10.06 -17.71
N ASN A 135 3.37 -9.44 -17.36
CA ASN A 135 3.29 -8.60 -16.15
C ASN A 135 3.38 -9.45 -14.87
N PRO A 136 3.92 -8.91 -13.76
CA PRO A 136 4.60 -7.62 -13.64
C PRO A 136 6.03 -7.59 -14.21
N TRP A 137 6.59 -8.76 -14.49
CA TRP A 137 8.02 -8.98 -14.75
C TRP A 137 8.58 -8.17 -15.90
N LYS A 138 7.81 -7.96 -16.98
CA LYS A 138 8.23 -7.15 -18.13
C LYS A 138 8.46 -5.67 -17.82
N LYS A 139 7.99 -5.18 -16.67
CA LYS A 139 8.18 -3.80 -16.20
C LYS A 139 9.45 -3.63 -15.37
N ILE A 140 10.11 -4.73 -15.03
CA ILE A 140 11.24 -4.76 -14.11
C ILE A 140 12.52 -4.94 -14.93
N ASP A 141 13.51 -4.09 -14.68
CA ASP A 141 14.81 -4.16 -15.34
C ASP A 141 15.52 -5.49 -15.02
N SER A 142 16.44 -5.88 -15.91
CA SER A 142 17.10 -7.20 -15.85
C SER A 142 17.88 -7.44 -14.54
N ALA A 143 18.49 -6.40 -13.97
CA ALA A 143 19.26 -6.50 -12.73
C ALA A 143 18.39 -6.80 -11.50
N PRO A 144 17.34 -6.02 -11.16
CA PRO A 144 16.43 -6.39 -10.08
C PRO A 144 15.67 -7.69 -10.36
N LEU A 145 15.30 -7.96 -11.61
CA LEU A 145 14.61 -9.20 -11.99
C LEU A 145 15.48 -10.44 -11.71
N ALA A 146 16.79 -10.36 -11.96
CA ALA A 146 17.74 -11.44 -11.62
C ALA A 146 17.82 -11.69 -10.10
N LEU A 147 17.69 -10.64 -9.27
CA LEU A 147 17.60 -10.80 -7.82
C LEU A 147 16.25 -11.43 -7.42
N LEU A 148 15.14 -10.99 -8.01
CA LEU A 148 13.81 -11.56 -7.75
C LEU A 148 13.74 -13.05 -8.11
N HIS A 149 14.42 -13.51 -9.16
CA HIS A 149 14.54 -14.93 -9.47
C HIS A 149 15.22 -15.77 -8.37
N LYS A 150 16.05 -15.15 -7.52
CA LYS A 150 16.73 -15.81 -6.40
C LYS A 150 15.92 -15.72 -5.11
N ILE A 151 15.14 -14.65 -4.94
CA ILE A 151 14.25 -14.44 -3.78
C ILE A 151 12.96 -15.26 -3.91
N LEU A 152 12.31 -15.25 -5.07
CA LEU A 152 11.00 -15.88 -5.30
C LEU A 152 11.16 -17.33 -5.80
N VAL A 153 12.05 -18.08 -5.15
CA VAL A 153 12.26 -19.52 -5.39
C VAL A 153 11.33 -20.33 -4.51
N GLU A 154 10.59 -21.26 -5.11
CA GLU A 154 9.58 -22.08 -4.42
C GLU A 154 10.20 -22.94 -3.31
N ASN A 155 11.35 -23.56 -3.57
CA ASN A 155 12.04 -24.36 -2.55
C ASN A 155 12.80 -23.43 -1.57
N PRO A 156 12.40 -23.35 -0.28
CA PRO A 156 13.03 -22.46 0.69
C PRO A 156 14.50 -22.81 0.97
N SER A 157 14.92 -24.07 0.78
CA SER A 157 16.30 -24.51 1.06
C SER A 157 17.33 -23.98 0.05
N VAL A 158 16.89 -23.58 -1.16
CA VAL A 158 17.76 -22.96 -2.17
C VAL A 158 17.42 -21.48 -2.39
N ARG A 159 16.47 -20.94 -1.65
CA ARG A 159 16.10 -19.52 -1.68
C ARG A 159 17.26 -18.71 -1.11
N ILE A 160 17.57 -17.59 -1.77
CA ILE A 160 18.68 -16.73 -1.34
C ILE A 160 18.49 -16.23 0.09
N THR A 161 19.58 -16.15 0.85
CA THR A 161 19.57 -15.62 2.22
C THR A 161 19.79 -14.10 2.21
N ILE A 162 19.39 -13.38 3.27
CA ILE A 162 19.65 -11.93 3.34
C ILE A 162 21.14 -11.59 3.26
N PRO A 163 22.07 -12.33 3.90
CA PRO A 163 23.51 -12.15 3.68
C PRO A 163 23.93 -12.22 2.21
N ASP A 164 23.32 -13.11 1.42
CA ASP A 164 23.63 -13.24 0.00
C ASP A 164 22.89 -12.23 -0.88
N ILE A 165 21.70 -11.77 -0.48
CA ILE A 165 21.04 -10.59 -1.08
C ILE A 165 21.97 -9.37 -0.97
N LYS A 166 22.60 -9.17 0.18
CA LYS A 166 23.55 -8.06 0.39
C LYS A 166 24.81 -8.14 -0.48
N LYS A 167 25.10 -9.28 -1.09
CA LYS A 167 26.21 -9.45 -2.06
C LYS A 167 25.75 -9.30 -3.52
N ASP A 168 24.45 -9.16 -3.75
CA ASP A 168 23.90 -9.08 -5.09
C ASP A 168 24.33 -7.80 -5.83
N ARG A 169 24.50 -7.91 -7.15
CA ARG A 169 24.92 -6.79 -8.01
C ARG A 169 23.92 -5.64 -8.01
N TRP A 170 22.62 -5.95 -8.04
CA TRP A 170 21.58 -4.93 -7.98
C TRP A 170 21.55 -4.28 -6.60
N TYR A 171 21.64 -5.08 -5.52
CA TYR A 171 21.67 -4.55 -4.16
C TYR A 171 22.85 -3.57 -3.94
N ASN A 172 24.04 -3.89 -4.45
CA ASN A 172 25.24 -3.05 -4.28
C ASN A 172 25.43 -1.97 -5.34
N LYS A 173 24.49 -1.79 -6.27
CA LYS A 173 24.58 -0.73 -7.27
C LYS A 173 24.62 0.64 -6.57
N PRO A 174 25.56 1.54 -6.89
CA PRO A 174 25.62 2.85 -6.24
C PRO A 174 24.34 3.65 -6.49
N LEU A 175 23.73 4.15 -5.41
CA LEU A 175 22.63 5.11 -5.48
C LEU A 175 23.18 6.43 -6.05
N LYS A 176 22.53 7.01 -7.07
CA LYS A 176 22.96 8.33 -7.58
C LYS A 176 22.58 9.40 -6.55
N LYS A 177 23.37 10.48 -6.48
CA LYS A 177 23.04 11.64 -5.63
C LYS A 177 21.69 12.23 -6.05
N GLU A 178 20.86 12.53 -5.06
CA GLU A 178 19.43 12.85 -5.16
C GLU A 178 19.11 13.98 -6.15
N GLU A 179 18.04 13.80 -6.92
CA GLU A 179 17.07 14.88 -7.15
C GLU A 179 16.02 14.75 -6.03
N ASN A 180 15.78 15.81 -5.26
CA ASN A 180 14.92 15.80 -4.06
C ASN A 180 13.48 15.36 -4.35
N VAL A 181 13.21 14.04 -4.38
CA VAL A 181 11.86 13.48 -4.41
C VAL A 181 11.48 13.09 -2.98
N LYS A 182 10.74 13.97 -2.30
CA LYS A 182 10.20 13.70 -0.96
C LYS A 182 8.94 12.84 -1.05
N TYR A 183 8.98 11.62 -0.50
CA TYR A 183 7.82 10.71 -0.45
C TYR A 183 6.91 11.01 0.74
N SER A 184 7.49 11.51 1.84
CA SER A 184 6.85 11.85 3.09
C SER A 184 6.43 13.30 3.06
N SER A 185 5.12 13.53 2.95
CA SER A 185 4.54 14.85 3.17
C SER A 185 3.85 14.86 4.53
N SER A 186 4.32 15.69 5.45
CA SER A 186 3.47 16.19 6.52
C SER A 186 2.23 16.84 5.89
N GLN A 187 1.05 16.67 6.51
CA GLN A 187 -0.09 17.52 6.14
C GLN A 187 0.32 18.99 6.35
N PRO A 188 -0.17 19.93 5.53
CA PRO A 188 -0.08 21.33 5.92
C PRO A 188 -0.80 21.48 7.26
N GLU A 189 -0.11 22.03 8.24
CA GLU A 189 -0.77 22.56 9.44
C GLU A 189 -1.76 23.64 8.96
N PRO A 190 -3.03 23.64 9.41
CA PRO A 190 -3.86 24.80 9.22
C PRO A 190 -3.13 25.97 9.85
N ARG A 191 -2.80 27.00 9.07
CA ARG A 191 -2.15 28.21 9.58
C ARG A 191 -3.05 28.83 10.66
N THR A 192 -2.84 28.49 11.92
CA THR A 192 -3.29 29.26 13.08
C THR A 192 -2.36 30.45 13.24
N GLY A 193 -2.36 31.31 12.21
CA GLY A 193 -1.49 32.46 12.10
C GLY A 193 -2.28 33.67 11.62
N LEU A 194 -3.37 34.01 12.32
CA LEU A 194 -3.97 35.33 12.25
C LEU A 194 -4.25 35.82 13.67
N SER A 195 -3.54 36.89 14.01
CA SER A 195 -3.71 37.71 15.21
C SER A 195 -5.20 37.99 15.44
N LEU A 196 -5.67 37.66 16.66
CA LEU A 196 -6.94 38.10 17.20
C LEU A 196 -6.99 39.63 17.21
N ARG A 197 -7.62 40.21 16.19
CA ARG A 197 -8.43 41.43 16.30
C ARG A 197 -9.18 41.68 14.99
N ASP A 198 -10.50 41.73 15.17
CA ASP A 198 -11.50 42.44 14.39
C ASP A 198 -12.07 41.85 13.09
N THR A 199 -13.39 41.64 13.19
CA THR A 199 -14.48 41.73 12.20
C THR A 199 -15.00 40.49 11.46
N SER A 200 -16.22 40.11 11.89
CA SER A 200 -17.27 39.26 11.26
C SER A 200 -17.01 37.75 11.11
N PRO A 201 -17.95 36.89 11.54
CA PRO A 201 -17.81 35.45 11.41
C PRO A 201 -18.07 35.04 9.95
N SER A 202 -17.02 34.96 9.16
CA SER A 202 -17.09 34.32 7.85
C SER A 202 -17.28 32.80 8.01
N TYR A 203 -17.93 32.20 7.02
CA TYR A 203 -18.35 30.79 6.94
C TYR A 203 -17.27 29.72 7.23
N ILE A 204 -16.01 30.13 7.38
CA ILE A 204 -14.82 29.27 7.54
C ILE A 204 -14.78 28.63 8.94
N ASP A 205 -15.21 29.32 10.00
CA ASP A 205 -15.16 28.77 11.37
C ASP A 205 -16.15 27.63 11.62
N LYS A 206 -17.22 27.52 10.82
CA LYS A 206 -18.17 26.40 10.89
C LYS A 206 -17.69 25.14 10.15
N LEU A 207 -16.64 25.23 9.34
CA LEU A 207 -16.07 24.09 8.59
C LEU A 207 -15.04 23.28 9.39
N VAL A 208 -14.53 23.82 10.50
CA VAL A 208 -13.42 23.22 11.26
C VAL A 208 -13.85 22.66 12.63
N GLN A 209 -15.01 23.08 13.16
CA GLN A 209 -15.52 22.53 14.43
C GLN A 209 -16.02 21.09 14.26
N GLY A 210 -15.18 20.14 14.68
CA GLY A 210 -15.51 18.72 14.76
C GLY A 210 -14.37 17.79 14.39
N ILE A 211 -13.25 18.30 13.87
CA ILE A 211 -12.09 17.48 13.52
C ILE A 211 -11.04 17.58 14.62
N SER A 212 -11.14 16.68 15.60
CA SER A 212 -10.07 16.44 16.56
C SER A 212 -8.92 15.70 15.86
N PHE A 213 -7.76 16.35 15.73
CA PHE A 213 -6.52 15.73 15.29
C PHE A 213 -5.57 15.56 16.48
N SER A 214 -5.95 14.74 17.46
CA SER A 214 -5.04 14.35 18.53
C SER A 214 -4.33 13.04 18.16
N GLN A 215 -3.01 13.10 18.03
CA GLN A 215 -2.13 11.99 18.42
C GLN A 215 -0.97 12.55 19.26
N PRO A 216 -0.45 11.75 20.21
CA PRO A 216 0.15 12.24 21.45
C PRO A 216 1.59 12.70 21.29
N THR A 217 1.95 13.72 22.07
CA THR A 217 3.23 14.43 22.07
C THR A 217 4.35 13.72 22.85
N CYS A 218 4.22 12.43 23.21
CA CYS A 218 5.20 11.74 24.06
C CYS A 218 5.36 10.23 23.71
N PRO A 219 6.61 9.71 23.61
CA PRO A 219 6.90 8.29 23.38
C PRO A 219 6.33 7.32 24.43
N ASP A 220 6.14 7.77 25.68
CA ASP A 220 5.76 6.89 26.80
C ASP A 220 4.30 6.40 26.73
N HIS A 221 3.50 6.91 25.78
CA HIS A 221 2.11 6.48 25.55
C HIS A 221 1.98 5.27 24.59
N MET A 222 3.07 4.67 24.13
CA MET A 222 3.04 3.54 23.17
C MET A 222 2.61 2.18 23.75
N LEU A 223 2.31 2.08 25.06
CA LEU A 223 2.20 0.78 25.75
C LEU A 223 0.80 0.24 26.10
N LEU A 224 -0.30 0.85 25.66
CA LEU A 224 -1.63 0.27 25.85
C LEU A 224 -2.45 0.40 24.58
N ASN A 225 -2.68 -0.72 23.88
CA ASN A 225 -4.03 -1.15 23.51
C ASN A 225 -4.01 -2.55 22.86
N SER A 226 -4.42 -3.53 23.68
CA SER A 226 -4.99 -4.81 23.24
C SER A 226 -6.28 -4.59 22.44
N GLN A 227 -6.57 -5.56 21.58
CA GLN A 227 -7.70 -5.73 20.66
C GLN A 227 -9.08 -5.19 21.13
N LEU A 228 -9.84 -4.57 20.21
CA LEU A 228 -11.20 -4.97 19.75
C LEU A 228 -12.01 -3.78 19.17
N LEU A 229 -12.74 -4.08 18.08
CA LEU A 229 -13.90 -3.36 17.51
C LEU A 229 -13.70 -1.98 16.86
N GLY A 230 -14.45 -1.76 15.78
CA GLY A 230 -14.24 -0.70 14.79
C GLY A 230 -14.51 0.75 15.22
N THR A 231 -14.18 1.65 14.28
CA THR A 231 -14.36 3.13 14.21
C THR A 231 -13.15 3.98 14.67
N PRO A 232 -13.11 5.29 14.35
CA PRO A 232 -12.43 5.82 13.17
C PRO A 232 -11.30 6.78 13.58
N GLY A 233 -10.06 6.44 13.25
CA GLY A 233 -8.94 7.32 13.61
C GLY A 233 -7.56 6.70 13.42
N SER A 234 -7.39 5.74 12.50
CA SER A 234 -6.05 5.23 12.22
C SER A 234 -5.26 6.30 11.48
N SER A 235 -4.27 6.86 12.18
CA SER A 235 -3.15 7.62 11.64
C SER A 235 -2.70 7.02 10.30
N GLN A 236 -2.86 7.79 9.22
CA GLN A 236 -2.70 7.29 7.85
C GLN A 236 -1.26 7.45 7.40
N ASN A 237 -0.57 6.33 7.19
CA ASN A 237 0.82 6.30 6.75
C ASN A 237 0.99 6.73 5.28
N PRO A 238 2.15 7.30 4.88
CA PRO A 238 2.43 7.69 3.49
C PRO A 238 2.24 6.58 2.45
N TRP A 239 2.43 5.31 2.81
CA TRP A 239 2.13 4.14 1.96
C TRP A 239 0.63 3.88 1.77
N GLN A 240 -0.19 4.11 2.80
CA GLN A 240 -1.65 4.17 2.65
C GLN A 240 -2.08 5.41 1.84
N ARG A 241 -1.27 6.47 1.84
CA ARG A 241 -1.43 7.63 0.95
C ARG A 241 -1.00 7.33 -0.50
N LEU A 242 -0.07 6.41 -0.70
CA LEU A 242 0.32 5.87 -2.01
C LEU A 242 -0.82 5.04 -2.60
N VAL A 243 -1.42 4.14 -1.81
CA VAL A 243 -2.66 3.43 -2.18
C VAL A 243 -3.82 4.41 -2.45
N LYS A 244 -3.97 5.47 -1.64
CA LYS A 244 -4.93 6.57 -1.90
C LYS A 244 -4.61 7.37 -3.18
N ARG A 245 -3.36 7.49 -3.60
CA ARG A 245 -3.00 8.15 -4.89
C ARG A 245 -3.41 7.30 -6.09
N MET A 246 -3.55 5.99 -5.92
CA MET A 246 -3.98 5.07 -6.98
C MET A 246 -5.49 4.98 -7.14
N THR A 247 -6.28 5.44 -6.16
CA THR A 247 -7.76 5.39 -6.17
C THR A 247 -8.41 6.78 -6.28
N ARG A 248 -7.66 7.73 -6.85
CA ARG A 248 -8.09 9.12 -7.07
C ARG A 248 -8.02 9.51 -8.54
N PHE A 249 -8.86 10.45 -8.93
CA PHE A 249 -8.73 11.18 -10.18
C PHE A 249 -9.44 12.54 -10.10
N PHE A 250 -9.00 13.49 -10.92
CA PHE A 250 -9.72 14.74 -11.14
C PHE A 250 -10.74 14.58 -12.25
N THR A 251 -11.87 15.27 -12.14
CA THR A 251 -12.83 15.41 -13.25
C THR A 251 -12.59 16.70 -14.01
N LYS A 252 -13.02 16.75 -15.28
CA LYS A 252 -13.09 17.97 -16.09
C LYS A 252 -14.39 18.75 -15.87
N LEU A 253 -15.29 18.24 -15.03
CA LEU A 253 -16.66 18.73 -14.87
C LEU A 253 -16.82 19.41 -13.50
N ASP A 254 -17.86 20.23 -13.36
CA ASP A 254 -18.30 20.77 -12.08
C ASP A 254 -18.74 19.67 -11.10
N ALA A 255 -18.95 20.04 -9.82
CA ALA A 255 -19.29 19.11 -8.75
C ALA A 255 -20.57 18.29 -9.06
N ASP A 256 -21.60 18.96 -9.56
CA ASP A 256 -22.91 18.35 -9.81
C ASP A 256 -22.87 17.38 -10.99
N LYS A 257 -22.27 17.77 -12.11
CA LYS A 257 -22.12 16.87 -13.27
C LYS A 257 -21.18 15.71 -12.96
N SER A 258 -20.10 15.96 -12.20
CA SER A 258 -19.19 14.91 -11.74
C SER A 258 -19.94 13.87 -10.89
N TYR A 259 -20.78 14.33 -9.96
CA TYR A 259 -21.61 13.47 -9.12
C TYR A 259 -22.59 12.64 -9.95
N GLN A 260 -23.33 13.25 -10.88
CA GLN A 260 -24.31 12.54 -11.71
C GLN A 260 -23.64 11.49 -12.60
N CYS A 261 -22.53 11.83 -13.25
CA CYS A 261 -21.80 10.90 -14.11
C CYS A 261 -21.25 9.70 -13.33
N LEU A 262 -20.71 9.93 -12.12
CA LEU A 262 -20.28 8.87 -11.21
C LEU A 262 -21.43 7.96 -10.79
N LYS A 263 -22.58 8.55 -10.44
CA LYS A 263 -23.78 7.82 -10.03
C LYS A 263 -24.28 6.93 -11.16
N GLU A 264 -24.51 7.49 -12.35
CA GLU A 264 -24.97 6.73 -13.52
C GLU A 264 -24.02 5.60 -13.88
N THR A 265 -22.70 5.84 -13.80
CA THR A 265 -21.70 4.82 -14.08
C THR A 265 -21.76 3.68 -13.07
N CYS A 266 -21.90 3.98 -11.78
CA CYS A 266 -22.01 2.97 -10.73
C CYS A 266 -23.31 2.17 -10.86
N GLU A 267 -24.44 2.82 -11.17
CA GLU A 267 -25.73 2.17 -11.39
C GLU A 267 -25.70 1.26 -12.62
N LYS A 268 -25.11 1.70 -13.74
CA LYS A 268 -24.88 0.88 -14.95
C LYS A 268 -24.00 -0.35 -14.68
N LEU A 269 -23.12 -0.27 -13.69
CA LEU A 269 -22.27 -1.39 -13.25
C LEU A 269 -22.97 -2.31 -12.24
N GLY A 270 -24.22 -2.02 -11.86
CA GLY A 270 -24.99 -2.80 -10.89
C GLY A 270 -24.58 -2.53 -9.43
N TYR A 271 -23.93 -1.39 -9.15
CA TYR A 271 -23.51 -1.05 -7.79
C TYR A 271 -24.61 -0.28 -7.06
N GLN A 272 -24.79 -0.57 -5.78
CA GLN A 272 -25.68 0.19 -4.93
C GLN A 272 -25.04 1.53 -4.57
N TRP A 273 -25.75 2.63 -4.81
CA TRP A 273 -25.29 3.99 -4.56
C TRP A 273 -26.10 4.64 -3.45
N LYS A 274 -25.45 5.03 -2.34
CA LYS A 274 -26.10 5.69 -1.20
C LYS A 274 -25.36 6.98 -0.84
N LYS A 275 -26.01 8.12 -0.98
CA LYS A 275 -25.48 9.42 -0.51
C LYS A 275 -25.45 9.41 1.02
N SER A 276 -24.27 9.61 1.61
CA SER A 276 -24.09 9.63 3.07
C SER A 276 -24.13 11.05 3.61
N CYS A 277 -23.40 11.98 2.99
CA CYS A 277 -23.46 13.41 3.28
C CYS A 277 -23.19 14.23 2.00
N MET A 278 -23.11 15.55 2.09
CA MET A 278 -23.03 16.47 0.94
C MET A 278 -21.94 16.06 -0.07
N ASN A 279 -20.76 15.67 0.43
CA ASN A 279 -19.57 15.38 -0.37
C ASN A 279 -19.09 13.91 -0.28
N GLN A 280 -19.89 13.02 0.32
CA GLN A 280 -19.53 11.61 0.50
C GLN A 280 -20.66 10.67 0.09
N VAL A 281 -20.28 9.65 -0.65
CA VAL A 281 -21.16 8.58 -1.12
C VAL A 281 -20.60 7.24 -0.66
N THR A 282 -21.49 6.32 -0.30
CA THR A 282 -21.15 4.92 -0.08
C THR A 282 -21.60 4.10 -1.29
N VAL A 283 -20.68 3.35 -1.88
CA VAL A 283 -20.92 2.42 -2.98
C VAL A 283 -20.77 0.99 -2.45
N SER A 284 -21.75 0.14 -2.71
CA SER A 284 -21.74 -1.26 -2.28
C SER A 284 -21.95 -2.20 -3.47
N THR A 285 -21.17 -3.28 -3.51
CA THR A 285 -21.23 -4.33 -4.53
C THR A 285 -20.78 -5.67 -3.93
N THR A 286 -20.69 -6.71 -4.74
CA THR A 286 -20.11 -8.00 -4.38
C THR A 286 -18.87 -8.28 -5.20
N ASP A 287 -17.88 -8.91 -4.58
CA ASP A 287 -16.68 -9.38 -5.28
C ASP A 287 -16.98 -10.66 -6.09
N ARG A 288 -15.99 -11.14 -6.86
CA ARG A 288 -16.11 -12.39 -7.65
C ARG A 288 -16.40 -13.65 -6.81
N ARG A 289 -16.15 -13.60 -5.51
CA ARG A 289 -16.38 -14.67 -4.54
C ARG A 289 -17.69 -14.48 -3.77
N ASN A 290 -18.53 -13.53 -4.22
CA ASN A 290 -19.80 -13.16 -3.63
C ASN A 290 -19.71 -12.58 -2.20
N ASN A 291 -18.53 -12.07 -1.80
CA ASN A 291 -18.38 -11.32 -0.56
C ASN A 291 -18.79 -9.87 -0.75
N LYS A 292 -19.29 -9.25 0.32
CA LYS A 292 -19.65 -7.82 0.30
C LYS A 292 -18.41 -6.94 0.16
N LEU A 293 -18.44 -6.06 -0.83
CA LEU A 293 -17.44 -5.02 -1.08
C LEU A 293 -18.10 -3.65 -0.95
N ILE A 294 -17.57 -2.81 -0.06
CA ILE A 294 -18.11 -1.48 0.24
C ILE A 294 -16.98 -0.47 0.22
N PHE A 295 -17.14 0.62 -0.51
CA PHE A 295 -16.18 1.72 -0.55
C PHE A 295 -16.88 3.08 -0.54
N LYS A 296 -16.19 4.07 0.02
CA LYS A 296 -16.64 5.45 0.13
C LYS A 296 -16.00 6.28 -0.97
N VAL A 297 -16.80 7.10 -1.64
CA VAL A 297 -16.36 8.06 -2.65
C VAL A 297 -16.53 9.45 -2.07
N ASN A 298 -15.44 10.22 -2.02
CA ASN A 298 -15.48 11.62 -1.60
C ASN A 298 -15.26 12.51 -2.82
N LEU A 299 -16.07 13.56 -2.95
CA LEU A 299 -15.86 14.62 -3.94
C LEU A 299 -15.33 15.84 -3.19
N VAL A 300 -14.13 16.28 -3.55
CA VAL A 300 -13.44 17.40 -2.89
C VAL A 300 -13.12 18.46 -3.92
N GLU A 301 -13.59 19.67 -3.69
CA GLU A 301 -13.26 20.82 -4.53
C GLU A 301 -11.84 21.31 -4.20
N MET A 302 -11.00 21.46 -5.21
CA MET A 302 -9.61 21.93 -5.12
C MET A 302 -9.28 22.75 -6.37
N ASP A 303 -8.97 24.04 -6.19
CA ASP A 303 -8.54 24.95 -7.27
C ASP A 303 -9.43 24.88 -8.52
N GLU A 304 -10.74 25.08 -8.34
CA GLU A 304 -11.78 25.03 -9.38
C GLU A 304 -11.96 23.66 -10.07
N LYS A 305 -11.39 22.60 -9.51
CA LYS A 305 -11.52 21.22 -9.99
C LYS A 305 -12.05 20.30 -8.91
N ILE A 306 -12.66 19.19 -9.32
CA ILE A 306 -13.23 18.21 -8.40
C ILE A 306 -12.32 16.98 -8.36
N LEU A 307 -11.75 16.72 -7.18
CA LEU A 307 -11.03 15.50 -6.86
C LEU A 307 -12.01 14.43 -6.38
N VAL A 308 -12.01 13.28 -7.04
CA VAL A 308 -12.77 12.11 -6.64
C VAL A 308 -11.85 11.13 -5.92
N ASP A 309 -12.14 10.82 -4.66
CA ASP A 309 -11.33 9.96 -3.77
C ASP A 309 -12.10 8.73 -3.31
N PHE A 310 -11.73 7.56 -3.85
CA PHE A 310 -12.29 6.27 -3.45
C PHE A 310 -11.50 5.69 -2.28
N ARG A 311 -12.22 5.22 -1.26
CA ARG A 311 -11.65 4.58 -0.06
C ARG A 311 -12.37 3.28 0.26
N LEU A 312 -11.62 2.20 0.38
CA LEU A 312 -12.17 0.94 0.85
C LEU A 312 -12.76 1.11 2.26
N SER A 313 -13.98 0.61 2.45
CA SER A 313 -14.65 0.58 3.75
C SER A 313 -14.79 -0.85 4.27
N LYS A 314 -15.05 -1.83 3.39
CA LYS A 314 -15.18 -3.25 3.73
C LYS A 314 -14.93 -4.12 2.49
N GLY A 315 -14.28 -5.25 2.67
CA GLY A 315 -14.02 -6.22 1.60
C GLY A 315 -12.55 -6.29 1.22
N ASP A 316 -12.26 -6.98 0.12
CA ASP A 316 -10.90 -7.21 -0.36
C ASP A 316 -10.30 -5.98 -1.08
N GLY A 317 -9.01 -5.73 -0.83
CA GLY A 317 -8.29 -4.57 -1.38
C GLY A 317 -7.99 -4.67 -2.87
N LEU A 318 -7.75 -5.88 -3.39
CA LEU A 318 -7.47 -6.10 -4.80
C LEU A 318 -8.74 -6.01 -5.63
N GLU A 319 -9.83 -6.60 -5.15
CA GLU A 319 -11.16 -6.44 -5.75
C GLU A 319 -11.59 -4.98 -5.72
N PHE A 320 -11.39 -4.26 -4.61
CA PHE A 320 -11.60 -2.82 -4.55
C PHE A 320 -10.83 -2.06 -5.64
N LYS A 321 -9.54 -2.35 -5.82
CA LYS A 321 -8.72 -1.72 -6.88
C LYS A 321 -9.22 -2.07 -8.27
N ARG A 322 -9.62 -3.32 -8.53
CA ARG A 322 -10.22 -3.77 -9.81
C ARG A 322 -11.52 -3.02 -10.11
N HIS A 323 -12.40 -2.89 -9.12
CA HIS A 323 -13.66 -2.13 -9.25
C HIS A 323 -13.40 -0.63 -9.48
N PHE A 324 -12.44 -0.04 -8.76
CA PHE A 324 -12.02 1.34 -8.99
C PHE A 324 -11.53 1.57 -10.44
N LEU A 325 -10.66 0.70 -10.95
CA LEU A 325 -10.14 0.81 -12.33
C LEU A 325 -11.26 0.62 -13.36
N LYS A 326 -12.21 -0.27 -13.11
CA LYS A 326 -13.40 -0.46 -13.97
C LYS A 326 -14.26 0.80 -14.03
N ILE A 327 -14.52 1.44 -12.89
CA ILE A 327 -15.26 2.71 -12.82
C ILE A 327 -14.49 3.81 -13.55
N LYS A 328 -13.20 3.96 -13.25
CA LYS A 328 -12.33 4.97 -13.86
C LYS A 328 -12.24 4.82 -15.39
N GLY A 329 -12.14 3.59 -15.90
CA GLY A 329 -12.11 3.32 -17.34
C GLY A 329 -13.40 3.71 -18.04
N LYS A 330 -14.55 3.48 -17.41
CA LYS A 330 -15.87 3.93 -17.91
C LYS A 330 -16.08 5.44 -17.84
N LEU A 331 -15.30 6.14 -17.01
CA LEU A 331 -15.31 7.59 -16.88
C LEU A 331 -14.18 8.29 -17.65
N SER A 332 -13.51 7.59 -18.58
CA SER A 332 -12.32 8.12 -19.27
C SER A 332 -12.53 9.47 -19.98
N ASP A 333 -13.75 9.74 -20.47
CA ASP A 333 -14.11 11.01 -21.11
C ASP A 333 -14.12 12.19 -20.11
N VAL A 334 -14.54 11.91 -18.88
CA VAL A 334 -14.74 12.87 -17.78
C VAL A 334 -13.48 13.04 -16.92
N VAL A 335 -12.60 12.03 -16.90
CA VAL A 335 -11.35 12.05 -16.16
C VAL A 335 -10.39 13.05 -16.81
N SER A 336 -9.86 13.99 -16.00
CA SER A 336 -8.83 14.93 -16.43
C SER A 336 -7.48 14.22 -16.59
N SER A 337 -6.80 14.48 -17.71
CA SER A 337 -5.45 13.96 -18.02
C SER A 337 -4.33 14.81 -17.43
N GLN A 338 -4.64 15.96 -16.82
CA GLN A 338 -3.64 16.86 -16.27
C GLN A 338 -2.95 16.27 -15.04
N LYS A 339 -1.63 16.46 -15.00
CA LYS A 339 -0.77 16.07 -13.87
C LYS A 339 -1.17 16.84 -12.62
N VAL A 340 -1.24 16.12 -11.50
CA VAL A 340 -1.32 16.69 -10.15
C VAL A 340 -0.07 17.54 -9.92
N SER A 341 -0.17 18.84 -10.14
CA SER A 341 0.78 19.80 -9.58
C SER A 341 0.14 20.30 -8.29
N LEU A 342 0.85 20.09 -7.18
CA LEU A 342 0.51 20.79 -5.95
C LEU A 342 1.02 22.23 -6.10
N PRO A 343 0.34 23.23 -5.53
CA PRO A 343 0.92 24.56 -5.38
C PRO A 343 2.29 24.43 -4.73
N ALA A 344 3.30 25.08 -5.31
CA ALA A 344 4.59 25.24 -4.65
C ALA A 344 4.33 25.96 -3.32
N THR A 345 4.71 25.31 -2.22
CA THR A 345 4.79 25.96 -0.91
C THR A 345 6.25 26.26 -0.62
#